data_AF-A0A3A3HMX4-F1
#
_entry.id   AF-A0A3A3HMX4-F1
#
_cell.length_a   1.000
_cell.length_b   1.000
_cell.length_c   1.000
_cell.angle_alpha   90.00
_cell.angle_beta   90.00
_cell.angle_gamma   90.00
#
_symmetry.space_group_name_H-M   'P 1'
#
loop_
_entity.id
_entity.type
_entity.pdbx_description
1 polymer ?
#
loop_
_entity_poly.entity_id
_entity_poly.type
_entity_poly.pdbx_seq_one_letter_code
_entity_poly.pdbx_strand_id
1 'polypeptide(L)'
;MEWQAAWHDAFDKDAALRAAGEFERPDPLPSEVQTDYRLIFGIARAQPETRRVCFALFPNGAEMLRRFESYLAGPSTSLTEGAARDLVAEIARHIDKADPNEQVAWSKIEIVDTNAPHAQEVLARTEAISILFEGNLLNPVPEKELPAIAAQLFLTEPLYSSAGNCYELRDWVTAAMFDARRDNIYELTYRLWHAGWRLHLAENGVVLACNRTD
;
A
#
# COMPACT_ATOMS: atom_id res chain seq x y z
N MET A 1 -17.77 -10.63 6.05
CA MET A 1 -17.94 -11.47 7.25
C MET A 1 -17.10 -12.75 7.20
N GLU A 2 -17.14 -13.56 6.14
CA GLU A 2 -16.39 -14.84 6.11
C GLU A 2 -14.86 -14.67 6.21
N TRP A 3 -14.25 -13.75 5.46
CA TRP A 3 -12.81 -13.48 5.57
C TRP A 3 -12.37 -12.97 6.94
N GLN A 4 -13.18 -12.08 7.54
CA GLN A 4 -12.93 -11.54 8.89
C GLN A 4 -12.89 -12.68 9.92
N ALA A 5 -13.91 -13.56 9.91
CA ALA A 5 -13.95 -14.71 10.81
C ALA A 5 -12.78 -15.66 10.57
N ALA A 6 -12.46 -15.97 9.31
CA ALA A 6 -11.35 -16.86 8.96
C ALA A 6 -9.98 -16.31 9.41
N TRP A 7 -9.77 -15.00 9.32
CA TRP A 7 -8.56 -14.36 9.84
C TRP A 7 -8.47 -14.47 11.36
N HIS A 8 -9.55 -14.23 12.09
CA HIS A 8 -9.55 -14.45 13.54
C HIS A 8 -9.28 -15.89 13.92
N ASP A 9 -9.86 -16.86 13.20
CA ASP A 9 -9.63 -18.29 13.45
C ASP A 9 -8.16 -18.68 13.20
N ALA A 10 -7.49 -18.02 12.25
CA ALA A 10 -6.05 -18.17 12.04
C ALA A 10 -5.26 -17.53 13.20
N PHE A 11 -5.63 -16.33 13.63
CA PHE A 11 -4.97 -15.62 14.72
C PHE A 11 -5.15 -16.31 16.09
N ASP A 12 -6.26 -17.00 16.31
CA ASP A 12 -6.49 -17.80 17.53
C ASP A 12 -5.50 -18.96 17.68
N LYS A 13 -4.97 -19.45 16.55
CA LYS A 13 -3.99 -20.55 16.53
C LYS A 13 -2.55 -20.04 16.62
N ASP A 14 -2.33 -18.75 16.35
CA ASP A 14 -1.02 -18.12 16.37
C ASP A 14 -0.49 -17.98 17.81
N ALA A 15 0.68 -18.56 18.09
CA ALA A 15 1.27 -18.49 19.43
C ALA A 15 1.84 -17.11 19.77
N ALA A 16 2.36 -16.37 18.79
CA ALA A 16 2.97 -15.06 19.01
C ALA A 16 1.89 -14.01 19.31
N LEU A 17 0.78 -14.03 18.58
CA LEU A 17 -0.34 -13.13 18.84
C LEU A 17 -1.01 -13.41 20.20
N ARG A 18 -1.16 -14.69 20.57
CA ARG A 18 -1.67 -15.07 21.90
C ARG A 18 -0.74 -14.65 23.03
N ALA A 19 0.57 -14.79 22.85
CA ALA A 19 1.55 -14.41 23.85
C ALA A 19 1.62 -12.88 24.06
N ALA A 20 1.37 -12.08 23.03
CA ALA A 20 1.35 -10.63 23.15
C ALA A 20 0.23 -10.13 24.07
N GLY A 21 -0.92 -10.83 24.14
CA GLY A 21 -2.06 -10.45 24.99
C GLY A 21 -2.72 -9.10 24.63
N GLU A 22 -2.25 -8.44 23.58
CA GLU A 22 -2.69 -7.09 23.16
C GLU A 22 -3.89 -7.12 22.18
N PHE A 23 -4.29 -8.30 21.70
CA PHE A 23 -5.30 -8.47 20.65
C PHE A 23 -6.25 -9.63 20.92
N GLU A 24 -7.01 -9.55 22.01
CA GLU A 24 -8.09 -10.51 22.27
C GLU A 24 -9.12 -10.53 21.14
N ARG A 25 -9.74 -11.68 20.89
CA ARG A 25 -10.81 -11.81 19.91
C ARG A 25 -12.02 -10.98 20.39
N PRO A 26 -12.52 -10.03 19.59
CA PRO A 26 -13.76 -9.35 19.92
C PRO A 26 -14.94 -10.32 19.94
N ASP A 27 -15.87 -10.13 20.88
CA ASP A 27 -17.16 -10.83 20.90
C ASP A 27 -18.28 -9.85 21.28
N PRO A 28 -19.19 -9.49 20.33
CA PRO A 28 -19.24 -9.95 18.95
C PRO A 28 -18.11 -9.39 18.08
N LEU A 29 -17.87 -10.00 16.91
CA LEU A 29 -16.99 -9.43 15.90
C LEU A 29 -17.52 -8.05 15.44
N PRO A 30 -16.64 -7.05 15.21
CA PRO A 30 -17.06 -5.77 14.69
C PRO A 30 -17.75 -5.91 13.33
N SER A 31 -18.83 -5.16 13.11
CA SER A 31 -19.53 -5.14 11.81
C SER A 31 -18.68 -4.51 10.70
N GLU A 32 -17.71 -3.68 11.10
CA GLU A 32 -16.85 -2.89 10.23
C GLU A 32 -15.39 -3.30 10.43
N VAL A 33 -14.74 -3.81 9.37
CA VAL A 33 -13.36 -4.32 9.42
C VAL A 33 -12.36 -3.22 9.83
N GLN A 34 -12.63 -1.97 9.44
CA GLN A 34 -11.83 -0.80 9.82
C GLN A 34 -11.85 -0.49 11.32
N THR A 35 -12.73 -1.11 12.09
CA THR A 35 -12.76 -1.01 13.56
C THR A 35 -12.20 -2.25 14.25
N ASP A 36 -11.75 -3.24 13.48
CA ASP A 36 -11.23 -4.50 13.98
C ASP A 36 -9.72 -4.40 14.23
N TYR A 37 -9.35 -3.78 15.35
CA TYR A 37 -7.95 -3.53 15.71
C TYR A 37 -7.10 -4.79 15.76
N ARG A 38 -7.71 -5.94 16.09
CA ARG A 38 -7.01 -7.23 16.08
C ARG A 38 -6.55 -7.58 14.67
N LEU A 39 -7.40 -7.42 13.66
CA LEU A 39 -7.02 -7.69 12.28
C LEU A 39 -6.08 -6.61 11.72
N ILE A 40 -6.31 -5.36 12.06
CA ILE A 40 -5.52 -4.20 11.60
C ILE A 40 -4.06 -4.31 12.05
N PHE A 41 -3.82 -4.61 13.33
CA PHE A 41 -2.45 -4.62 13.88
C PHE A 41 -1.84 -6.03 14.00
N GLY A 42 -2.64 -7.09 13.92
CA GLY A 42 -2.18 -8.45 14.15
C GLY A 42 -1.37 -9.02 12.99
N ILE A 43 -1.67 -8.67 11.73
CA ILE A 43 -1.09 -9.37 10.57
C ILE A 43 0.44 -9.24 10.47
N ALA A 44 0.99 -8.06 10.76
CA ALA A 44 2.45 -7.83 10.75
C ALA A 44 3.18 -8.60 11.86
N ARG A 45 2.49 -8.89 12.97
CA ARG A 45 3.05 -9.56 14.15
C ARG A 45 2.81 -11.08 14.16
N ALA A 46 1.92 -11.56 13.30
CA ALA A 46 1.61 -12.97 13.14
C ALA A 46 2.85 -13.76 12.70
N GLN A 47 2.85 -15.07 12.88
CA GLN A 47 3.88 -15.96 12.33
C GLN A 47 3.72 -16.13 10.81
N PRO A 48 4.79 -16.47 10.07
CA PRO A 48 4.74 -16.64 8.62
C PRO A 48 3.64 -17.61 8.16
N GLU A 49 3.41 -18.70 8.92
CA GLU A 49 2.38 -19.69 8.61
C GLU A 49 0.96 -19.11 8.73
N THR A 50 0.70 -18.27 9.73
CA THR A 50 -0.58 -17.58 9.91
C THR A 50 -0.82 -16.60 8.77
N ARG A 51 0.20 -15.82 8.40
CA ARG A 51 0.12 -14.92 7.23
C ARG A 51 -0.18 -15.69 5.95
N ARG A 52 0.48 -16.83 5.75
CA ARG A 52 0.23 -17.71 4.60
C ARG A 52 -1.23 -18.16 4.52
N VAL A 53 -1.83 -18.56 5.64
CA VAL A 53 -3.25 -18.93 5.70
C VAL A 53 -4.15 -17.73 5.39
N CYS A 54 -3.87 -16.57 5.99
CA CYS A 54 -4.65 -15.34 5.77
C CYS A 54 -4.64 -14.89 4.30
N PHE A 55 -3.47 -14.84 3.66
CA PHE A 55 -3.35 -14.41 2.26
C PHE A 55 -3.93 -15.41 1.27
N ALA A 56 -3.92 -16.72 1.57
CA ALA A 56 -4.47 -17.76 0.71
C ALA A 56 -5.99 -17.64 0.46
N LEU A 57 -6.70 -16.80 1.22
CA LEU A 57 -8.14 -16.55 1.08
C LEU A 57 -8.48 -15.64 -0.10
N PHE A 58 -7.49 -14.95 -0.69
CA PHE A 58 -7.70 -13.94 -1.73
C PHE A 58 -7.17 -14.38 -3.09
N PRO A 59 -7.68 -13.80 -4.19
CA PRO A 59 -7.08 -13.95 -5.52
C PRO A 59 -5.59 -13.57 -5.50
N ASN A 60 -4.74 -14.33 -6.19
CA ASN A 60 -3.29 -14.12 -6.22
C ASN A 60 -2.61 -13.99 -4.84
N GLY A 61 -3.21 -14.59 -3.81
CA GLY A 61 -2.73 -14.52 -2.42
C GLY A 61 -1.28 -14.94 -2.21
N ALA A 62 -0.78 -15.91 -2.99
CA ALA A 62 0.62 -16.34 -2.91
C ALA A 62 1.61 -15.22 -3.31
N GLU A 63 1.27 -14.44 -4.34
CA GLU A 63 2.09 -13.31 -4.79
C GLU A 63 1.98 -12.14 -3.80
N MET A 64 0.77 -11.86 -3.30
CA MET A 64 0.57 -10.86 -2.25
C MET A 64 1.38 -11.17 -0.99
N LEU A 65 1.38 -12.43 -0.55
CA LEU A 65 2.19 -12.90 0.57
C LEU A 65 3.68 -12.69 0.29
N ARG A 66 4.18 -13.07 -0.89
CA ARG A 66 5.59 -12.89 -1.25
C ARG A 66 6.02 -11.42 -1.13
N ARG A 67 5.18 -10.49 -1.60
CA ARG A 67 5.43 -9.04 -1.49
C ARG A 67 5.43 -8.57 -0.04
N PHE A 68 4.44 -9.00 0.74
CA PHE A 68 4.34 -8.63 2.16
C PHE A 68 5.51 -9.19 2.99
N GLU A 69 5.93 -10.44 2.77
CA GLU A 69 7.12 -11.00 3.43
C GLU A 69 8.40 -10.28 2.99
N SER A 70 8.50 -9.86 1.71
CA SER A 70 9.62 -9.04 1.24
C SER A 70 9.68 -7.68 1.93
N TYR A 71 8.55 -7.10 2.30
CA TYR A 71 8.48 -5.88 3.10
C TYR A 71 8.94 -6.14 4.54
N LEU A 72 8.43 -7.21 5.18
CA LEU A 72 8.80 -7.56 6.56
C LEU A 72 10.27 -7.95 6.72
N ALA A 73 10.95 -8.37 5.65
CA ALA A 73 12.37 -8.71 5.66
C ALA A 73 13.30 -7.51 5.98
N GLY A 74 12.78 -6.28 5.91
CA GLY A 74 13.49 -5.09 6.36
C GLY A 74 13.71 -4.05 5.24
N PRO A 75 14.16 -2.84 5.62
CA PRO A 75 14.20 -1.68 4.73
C PRO A 75 15.16 -1.85 3.55
N SER A 76 14.84 -1.20 2.44
CA SER A 76 15.76 -1.11 1.30
C SER A 76 16.91 -0.15 1.60
N THR A 77 18.01 -0.30 0.86
CA THR A 77 19.04 0.74 0.79
C THR A 77 18.42 2.04 0.29
N SER A 78 18.74 3.14 0.98
CA SER A 78 18.29 4.49 0.59
C SER A 78 18.84 4.87 -0.80
N LEU A 79 18.01 5.54 -1.58
CA LEU A 79 18.41 6.05 -2.91
C LEU A 79 19.01 7.44 -2.80
N THR A 80 19.95 7.75 -3.69
CA THR A 80 20.36 9.14 -3.93
C THR A 80 19.24 9.90 -4.63
N GLU A 81 19.24 11.24 -4.54
CA GLU A 81 18.26 12.08 -5.24
C GLU A 81 18.24 11.81 -6.76
N GLY A 82 19.43 11.62 -7.38
CA GLY A 82 19.52 11.28 -8.80
C GLY A 82 18.82 9.95 -9.14
N ALA A 83 19.07 8.90 -8.35
CA ALA A 83 18.44 7.60 -8.56
C ALA A 83 16.93 7.64 -8.27
N ALA A 84 16.48 8.45 -7.30
CA ALA A 84 15.07 8.69 -7.06
C ALA A 84 14.39 9.39 -8.26
N ARG A 85 15.03 10.41 -8.85
CA ARG A 85 14.54 11.08 -10.06
C ARG A 85 14.49 10.13 -11.27
N ASP A 86 15.50 9.28 -11.45
CA ASP A 86 15.51 8.27 -12.51
C ASP A 86 14.34 7.30 -12.35
N LEU A 87 14.04 6.88 -11.12
CA LEU A 87 12.90 6.01 -10.82
C LEU A 87 11.56 6.71 -11.08
N VAL A 88 11.44 8.01 -10.78
CA VAL A 88 10.25 8.82 -11.17
C VAL A 88 10.10 8.89 -12.69
N ALA A 89 11.19 9.08 -13.44
CA ALA A 89 11.13 9.07 -14.90
C ALA A 89 10.73 7.69 -15.45
N GLU A 90 11.13 6.60 -14.78
CA GLU A 90 10.65 5.26 -15.12
C GLU A 90 9.16 5.10 -14.82
N ILE A 91 8.70 5.50 -13.63
CA ILE A 91 7.28 5.50 -13.25
C ILE A 91 6.45 6.26 -14.29
N ALA A 92 6.86 7.48 -14.65
CA ALA A 92 6.20 8.31 -15.65
C ALA A 92 6.02 7.59 -17.00
N ARG A 93 7.08 6.93 -17.51
CA ARG A 93 7.02 6.17 -18.77
C ARG A 93 6.05 4.99 -18.73
N HIS A 94 5.81 4.41 -17.55
CA HIS A 94 4.83 3.34 -17.39
C HIS A 94 3.41 3.89 -17.28
N ILE A 95 3.24 5.02 -16.58
CA ILE A 95 1.96 5.71 -16.44
C ILE A 95 1.43 6.15 -17.81
N ASP A 96 2.28 6.73 -18.67
CA ASP A 96 1.89 7.16 -20.02
C ASP A 96 1.34 5.99 -20.88
N LYS A 97 1.67 4.74 -20.53
CA LYS A 97 1.20 3.53 -21.22
C LYS A 97 0.02 2.85 -20.52
N ALA A 98 -0.41 3.37 -19.38
CA ALA A 98 -1.46 2.79 -18.52
C ALA A 98 -2.78 3.58 -18.60
N ASP A 99 -2.93 4.46 -19.59
CA ASP A 99 -4.12 5.28 -19.86
C ASP A 99 -4.58 6.04 -18.60
N PRO A 100 -3.77 6.97 -18.07
CA PRO A 100 -4.08 7.67 -16.84
C PRO A 100 -5.26 8.63 -17.05
N ASN A 101 -6.03 8.84 -15.99
CA ASN A 101 -7.14 9.79 -15.99
C ASN A 101 -6.70 11.23 -16.26
N GLU A 102 -5.46 11.56 -15.87
CA GLU A 102 -4.92 12.92 -15.93
C GLU A 102 -3.47 12.93 -16.44
N GLN A 103 -3.08 14.05 -17.03
CA GLN A 103 -1.72 14.27 -17.51
C GLN A 103 -0.93 15.01 -16.44
N VAL A 104 0.27 14.50 -16.13
CA VAL A 104 1.15 15.05 -15.10
C VAL A 104 2.43 15.59 -15.74
N ALA A 105 2.88 16.76 -15.31
CA ALA A 105 4.13 17.35 -15.78
C ALA A 105 5.35 16.71 -15.11
N TRP A 106 5.66 15.46 -15.44
CA TRP A 106 6.73 14.65 -14.83
C TRP A 106 8.14 15.26 -14.87
N SER A 107 8.39 16.21 -15.77
CA SER A 107 9.67 16.93 -15.87
C SER A 107 9.84 18.02 -14.81
N LYS A 108 8.76 18.42 -14.13
CA LYS A 108 8.77 19.42 -13.07
C LYS A 108 8.74 18.70 -11.72
N ILE A 109 9.92 18.52 -11.13
CA ILE A 109 10.09 17.81 -9.86
C ILE A 109 10.56 18.80 -8.80
N GLU A 110 9.73 19.00 -7.78
CA GLU A 110 10.08 19.72 -6.55
C GLU A 110 10.59 18.71 -5.51
N ILE A 111 11.72 18.99 -4.86
CA ILE A 111 12.24 18.17 -3.76
C ILE A 111 11.87 18.84 -2.44
N VAL A 112 11.23 18.08 -1.55
CA VAL A 112 10.81 18.56 -0.24
C VAL A 112 11.49 17.70 0.83
N ASP A 113 12.19 18.35 1.76
CA ASP A 113 12.54 17.72 3.02
C ASP A 113 11.32 17.78 3.94
N THR A 114 10.82 16.63 4.39
CA THR A 114 9.63 16.51 5.24
C THR A 114 9.79 17.22 6.59
N ASN A 115 11.04 17.45 7.02
CA ASN A 115 11.34 18.17 8.25
C ASN A 115 11.37 19.70 8.07
N ALA A 116 11.28 20.20 6.83
CA ALA A 116 11.32 21.63 6.56
C ALA A 116 10.01 22.32 7.02
N PRO A 117 10.06 23.59 7.50
CA PRO A 117 8.89 24.29 8.04
C PRO A 117 7.69 24.41 7.09
N HIS A 118 7.92 24.41 5.77
CA HIS A 118 6.89 24.55 4.74
C HIS A 118 6.43 23.20 4.16
N ALA A 119 7.04 22.08 4.57
CA ALA A 119 6.79 20.77 3.98
C ALA A 119 5.32 20.35 4.11
N GLN A 120 4.72 20.61 5.27
CA GLN A 120 3.30 20.29 5.51
C GLN A 120 2.36 21.04 4.56
N GLU A 121 2.64 22.31 4.28
CA GLU A 121 1.81 23.13 3.38
C GLU A 121 1.92 22.65 1.92
N VAL A 122 3.12 22.25 1.50
CA VAL A 122 3.33 21.69 0.16
C VAL A 122 2.61 20.35 0.05
N LEU A 123 2.87 19.41 0.97
CA LEU A 123 2.29 18.06 0.93
C LEU A 123 0.76 18.05 1.06
N ALA A 124 0.17 19.01 1.79
CA ALA A 124 -1.29 19.15 1.88
C ALA A 124 -1.98 19.49 0.55
N ARG A 125 -1.22 19.94 -0.46
CA ARG A 125 -1.72 20.26 -1.81
C ARG A 125 -1.35 19.19 -2.84
N THR A 126 -0.95 18.02 -2.36
CA THR A 126 -0.54 16.91 -3.22
C THR A 126 -1.45 15.71 -3.06
N GLU A 127 -1.44 14.85 -4.07
CA GLU A 127 -2.25 13.64 -4.13
C GLU A 127 -1.38 12.40 -4.34
N ALA A 128 -1.93 11.24 -4.01
CA ALA A 128 -1.28 9.96 -4.24
C ALA A 128 -1.38 9.56 -5.72
N ILE A 129 -0.46 8.72 -6.16
CA ILE A 129 -0.42 8.25 -7.56
C ILE A 129 -1.67 7.45 -7.97
N SER A 130 -2.39 6.89 -6.98
CA SER A 130 -3.60 6.11 -7.18
C SER A 130 -4.71 6.88 -7.89
N ILE A 131 -4.78 8.22 -7.71
CA ILE A 131 -5.84 9.04 -8.30
C ILE A 131 -5.86 8.99 -9.84
N LEU A 132 -4.69 8.76 -10.46
CA LEU A 132 -4.56 8.61 -11.91
C LEU A 132 -5.27 7.36 -12.45
N PHE A 133 -5.64 6.41 -11.59
CA PHE A 133 -6.23 5.12 -11.97
C PHE A 133 -7.59 4.86 -11.33
N GLU A 134 -8.11 5.82 -10.57
CA GLU A 134 -9.42 5.69 -9.95
C GLU A 134 -10.50 5.50 -11.01
N GLY A 135 -11.37 4.52 -10.79
CA GLY A 135 -12.47 4.25 -11.71
C GLY A 135 -13.50 5.38 -11.67
N ASN A 136 -14.12 5.67 -12.81
CA ASN A 136 -15.26 6.58 -12.84
C ASN A 136 -16.41 6.00 -12.00
N LEU A 137 -16.80 6.70 -10.94
CA LEU A 137 -17.87 6.29 -10.01
C LEU A 137 -19.24 6.10 -10.68
N LEU A 138 -19.44 6.65 -11.88
CA LEU A 138 -20.67 6.50 -12.66
C LEU A 138 -20.69 5.21 -13.50
N ASN A 139 -19.55 4.55 -13.68
CA ASN A 139 -19.44 3.31 -14.42
C ASN A 139 -19.44 2.12 -13.46
N PRO A 140 -20.28 1.09 -13.70
CA PRO A 140 -20.27 -0.10 -12.85
C PRO A 140 -18.93 -0.83 -13.00
N VAL A 141 -18.41 -1.32 -11.88
CA VAL A 141 -17.27 -2.24 -11.88
C VAL A 141 -17.71 -3.56 -12.53
N PRO A 142 -16.92 -4.12 -13.46
CA PRO A 142 -17.17 -5.45 -14.00
C PRO A 142 -17.24 -6.52 -12.92
N GLU A 143 -18.23 -7.42 -12.96
CA GLU A 143 -18.42 -8.45 -11.92
C GLU A 143 -17.17 -9.29 -11.63
N LYS A 144 -16.39 -9.58 -12.69
CA LYS A 144 -15.12 -10.33 -12.60
C LYS A 144 -14.06 -9.65 -11.72
N GLU A 145 -14.15 -8.34 -11.51
CA GLU A 145 -13.19 -7.54 -10.71
C GLU A 145 -13.65 -7.37 -9.26
N LEU A 146 -14.93 -7.64 -8.95
CA LEU A 146 -15.49 -7.49 -7.61
C LEU A 146 -14.73 -8.25 -6.52
N PRO A 147 -14.27 -9.51 -6.74
CA PRO A 147 -13.48 -10.21 -5.72
C PRO A 147 -12.16 -9.51 -5.38
N ALA A 148 -11.47 -8.96 -6.39
CA ALA A 148 -10.20 -8.25 -6.21
C ALA A 148 -10.41 -6.91 -5.48
N ILE A 149 -11.47 -6.17 -5.83
CA ILE A 149 -11.82 -4.92 -5.13
C ILE A 149 -12.23 -5.19 -3.68
N ALA A 150 -13.06 -6.21 -3.44
CA ALA A 150 -13.44 -6.58 -2.08
C ALA A 150 -12.22 -6.99 -1.23
N ALA A 151 -11.30 -7.76 -1.80
CA ALA A 151 -10.05 -8.14 -1.15
C ALA A 151 -9.17 -6.91 -0.85
N GLN A 152 -9.03 -5.99 -1.80
CA GLN A 152 -8.28 -4.75 -1.59
C GLN A 152 -8.87 -3.92 -0.45
N LEU A 153 -10.20 -3.72 -0.43
CA LEU A 153 -10.89 -2.99 0.63
C LEU A 153 -10.69 -3.63 2.01
N PHE A 154 -10.78 -4.96 2.09
CA PHE A 154 -10.54 -5.70 3.34
C PHE A 154 -9.09 -5.54 3.82
N LEU A 155 -8.13 -5.54 2.90
CA LEU A 155 -6.70 -5.46 3.20
C LEU A 155 -6.20 -4.03 3.42
N THR A 156 -7.03 -3.01 3.18
CA THR A 156 -6.62 -1.59 3.28
C THR A 156 -5.98 -1.27 4.63
N GLU A 157 -6.75 -1.39 5.72
CA GLU A 157 -6.28 -1.01 7.06
C GLU A 157 -5.15 -1.91 7.58
N PRO A 158 -5.20 -3.25 7.43
CA PRO A 158 -4.10 -4.12 7.86
C PRO A 158 -2.77 -3.78 7.18
N LEU A 159 -2.77 -3.52 5.86
CA LEU A 159 -1.54 -3.21 5.13
C LEU A 159 -1.06 -1.77 5.38
N TYR A 160 -1.99 -0.81 5.43
CA TYR A 160 -1.70 0.59 5.76
C TYR A 160 -1.05 0.73 7.14
N SER A 161 -1.62 0.07 8.14
CA SER A 161 -1.10 0.08 9.51
C SER A 161 0.24 -0.63 9.63
N SER A 162 0.42 -1.74 8.89
CA SER A 162 1.71 -2.45 8.83
C SER A 162 2.84 -1.55 8.31
N ALA A 163 2.52 -0.62 7.41
CA ALA A 163 3.45 0.31 6.77
C ALA A 163 3.65 1.64 7.52
N GLY A 164 3.21 1.75 8.77
CA GLY A 164 3.29 3.01 9.51
C GLY A 164 2.44 4.11 8.89
N ASN A 165 1.21 3.77 8.49
CA ASN A 165 0.22 4.68 7.92
C ASN A 165 0.61 5.21 6.53
N CYS A 166 1.05 4.30 5.66
CA CYS A 166 1.44 4.59 4.27
C CYS A 166 0.72 3.62 3.32
N TYR A 167 0.17 4.13 2.21
CA TYR A 167 -0.62 3.31 1.29
C TYR A 167 0.24 2.53 0.28
N GLU A 168 1.52 2.87 0.13
CA GLU A 168 2.41 2.29 -0.88
C GLU A 168 2.56 0.77 -0.72
N LEU A 169 2.60 0.27 0.51
CA LEU A 169 2.59 -1.18 0.77
C LEU A 169 1.25 -1.81 0.36
N ARG A 170 0.14 -1.18 0.74
CA ARG A 170 -1.22 -1.65 0.41
C ARG A 170 -1.41 -1.73 -1.09
N ASP A 171 -1.04 -0.67 -1.80
CA ASP A 171 -1.19 -0.55 -3.23
C ASP A 171 -0.33 -1.59 -3.95
N TRP A 172 0.95 -1.71 -3.59
CA TRP A 172 1.83 -2.71 -4.20
C TRP A 172 1.41 -4.14 -3.90
N VAL A 173 1.09 -4.49 -2.66
CA VAL A 173 0.67 -5.86 -2.32
C VAL A 173 -0.60 -6.23 -3.08
N THR A 174 -1.61 -5.35 -3.08
CA THR A 174 -2.90 -5.65 -3.72
C THR A 174 -2.89 -5.54 -5.24
N ALA A 175 -1.94 -4.81 -5.82
CA ALA A 175 -1.79 -4.69 -7.28
C ALA A 175 -1.57 -6.04 -7.99
N ALA A 176 -1.09 -7.06 -7.28
CA ALA A 176 -0.99 -8.44 -7.77
C ALA A 176 -2.33 -9.01 -8.27
N MET A 177 -3.46 -8.47 -7.84
CA MET A 177 -4.81 -8.91 -8.26
C MET A 177 -5.33 -8.18 -9.51
N PHE A 178 -4.67 -7.10 -9.94
CA PHE A 178 -5.15 -6.20 -10.98
C PHE A 178 -4.28 -6.26 -12.25
N ASP A 179 -4.53 -5.35 -13.20
CA ASP A 179 -3.80 -5.31 -14.47
C ASP A 179 -2.29 -5.12 -14.29
N ALA A 180 -1.51 -5.84 -15.10
CA ALA A 180 -0.05 -5.89 -15.01
C ALA A 180 0.64 -4.54 -15.25
N ARG A 181 0.01 -3.61 -16.00
CA ARG A 181 0.58 -2.26 -16.21
C ARG A 181 0.54 -1.47 -14.91
N ARG A 182 -0.58 -1.54 -14.18
CA ARG A 182 -0.76 -0.90 -12.87
C ARG A 182 0.15 -1.55 -11.84
N ASP A 183 0.28 -2.88 -11.89
CA ASP A 183 1.16 -3.64 -11.01
C ASP A 183 2.60 -3.12 -11.01
N ASN A 184 3.18 -2.95 -12.19
CA ASN A 184 4.54 -2.44 -12.33
C ASN A 184 4.68 -1.00 -11.81
N ILE A 185 3.68 -0.14 -11.99
CA ILE A 185 3.70 1.24 -11.47
C ILE A 185 3.72 1.24 -9.94
N TYR A 186 2.90 0.42 -9.31
CA TYR A 186 2.86 0.31 -7.85
C TYR A 186 4.12 -0.34 -7.28
N GLU A 187 4.73 -1.30 -7.97
CA GLU A 187 6.03 -1.86 -7.58
C GLU A 187 7.13 -0.79 -7.60
N LEU A 188 7.21 0.03 -8.65
CA LEU A 188 8.20 1.11 -8.73
C LEU A 188 7.95 2.18 -7.66
N THR A 189 6.68 2.52 -7.41
CA THR A 189 6.29 3.47 -6.36
C THR A 189 6.65 2.94 -4.97
N TYR A 190 6.38 1.66 -4.70
CA TYR A 190 6.79 0.99 -3.48
C TYR A 190 8.31 0.99 -3.31
N ARG A 191 9.08 0.68 -4.36
CA ARG A 191 10.55 0.68 -4.31
C ARG A 191 11.10 2.06 -3.95
N LEU A 192 10.50 3.12 -4.48
CA LEU A 192 10.84 4.51 -4.16
C LEU A 192 10.58 4.80 -2.67
N TRP A 193 9.35 4.50 -2.21
CA TRP A 193 8.93 4.66 -0.82
C TRP A 193 9.79 3.89 0.17
N HIS A 194 10.05 2.61 -0.12
CA HIS A 194 10.83 1.73 0.70
C HIS A 194 12.32 2.12 0.76
N ALA A 195 12.78 2.94 -0.19
CA ALA A 195 14.10 3.57 -0.20
C ALA A 195 14.12 4.98 0.40
N GLY A 196 13.05 5.41 1.09
CA GLY A 196 12.98 6.66 1.84
C GLY A 196 12.47 7.88 1.07
N TRP A 197 11.92 7.68 -0.14
CA TRP A 197 11.41 8.75 -1.00
C TRP A 197 9.92 8.59 -1.26
N ARG A 198 9.12 9.63 -1.07
CA ARG A 198 7.68 9.60 -1.36
C ARG A 198 7.38 10.43 -2.59
N LEU A 199 6.67 9.84 -3.54
CA LEU A 199 6.20 10.51 -4.74
C LEU A 199 4.77 11.00 -4.53
N HIS A 200 4.57 12.29 -4.73
CA HIS A 200 3.27 12.92 -4.70
C HIS A 200 3.00 13.69 -5.98
N LEU A 201 1.75 13.71 -6.40
CA LEU A 201 1.28 14.48 -7.55
C LEU A 201 0.90 15.89 -7.10
N ALA A 202 1.32 16.90 -7.85
CA ALA A 202 0.99 18.30 -7.59
C ALA A 202 0.41 18.93 -8.86
N GLU A 203 -0.34 20.03 -8.70
CA GLU A 203 -0.99 20.75 -9.82
C GLU A 203 -0.04 21.05 -10.99
N ASN A 204 1.24 21.33 -10.69
CA ASN A 204 2.23 21.75 -11.68
C ASN A 204 3.37 20.75 -11.91
N GLY A 205 3.23 19.50 -11.46
CA GLY A 205 4.28 18.49 -11.61
C GLY A 205 4.22 17.42 -10.52
N VAL A 206 5.38 17.08 -9.98
CA VAL A 206 5.48 16.11 -8.89
C VAL A 206 6.36 16.62 -7.76
N VAL A 207 6.04 16.18 -6.55
CA VAL A 207 6.83 16.41 -5.36
C VAL A 207 7.50 15.08 -4.98
N LEU A 208 8.82 15.13 -4.79
CA LEU A 208 9.59 14.07 -4.16
C LEU A 208 9.96 14.48 -2.74
N ALA A 209 9.28 13.85 -1.77
CA ALA A 209 9.52 14.09 -0.36
C ALA A 209 10.51 13.07 0.21
N CYS A 210 11.41 13.50 1.09
CA CYS A 210 12.34 12.64 1.79
C CYS A 210 12.61 13.19 3.20
N ASN A 211 13.08 12.35 4.12
CA ASN A 211 13.58 12.81 5.41
C ASN A 211 15.08 13.07 5.24
N ARG A 212 15.50 14.32 5.04
CA ARG A 212 16.94 14.63 5.10
C ARG A 212 17.33 14.69 6.57
N THR A 213 18.28 13.83 6.94
CA THR A 213 19.01 13.96 8.21
C THR A 213 20.31 14.65 7.84
N ASP A 214 20.35 15.97 8.04
CA ASP A 214 21.60 16.74 7.94
C ASP A 214 22.59 16.32 9.03
#